data_AF-A0A809X1S2-F1
#
_entry.id   AF-A0A809X1S2-F1
#
_cell.length_a   1.000
_cell.length_b   1.000
_cell.length_c   1.000
_cell.angle_alpha   90.00
_cell.angle_beta   90.00
_cell.angle_gamma   90.00
#
_symmetry.space_group_name_H-M   'P 1'
#
loop_
_entity.id
_entity.type
_entity.pdbx_description
1 polymer ?
#
loop_
_entity_poly.entity_id
_entity_poly.type
_entity_poly.pdbx_seq_one_letter_code
_entity_poly.pdbx_strand_id
1 'polypeptide(L)'
;MSLGQAFVVDNRPGAGGNIGTAAAAHAAPDGYTLLMSTSGPLAANKALYKDLPYDPLKDLAPIGLFATLPNVIVINSKLPPKSLRELIDYAKGHPRELNYGTVGVGSSQHLAAAYFEQLTGTELTHVPYRNIAAYTPDFIAGQVPLGFQLLPNVLGLIKSGDARPLAVACRAANRMEVERRP
;
A
#
# COMPACT_ATOMS: atom_id res chain seq x y z
N MET A 1 1.95 31.49 4.33
CA MET A 1 2.96 31.78 5.37
C MET A 1 3.70 30.47 5.64
N SER A 2 5.03 30.48 5.58
CA SER A 2 5.86 29.35 6.05
C SER A 2 6.18 29.55 7.53
N LEU A 3 6.33 28.46 8.28
CA LEU A 3 6.52 28.47 9.75
C LEU A 3 7.90 29.01 10.21
N GLY A 4 8.74 29.49 9.30
CA GLY A 4 10.06 30.08 9.61
C GLY A 4 11.09 29.10 10.21
N GLN A 5 10.72 27.84 10.42
CA GLN A 5 11.54 26.76 10.98
C GLN A 5 11.73 25.64 9.95
N ALA A 6 12.87 24.97 10.01
CA ALA A 6 13.15 23.81 9.17
C ALA A 6 12.39 22.58 9.68
N PHE A 7 11.87 21.78 8.76
CA PHE A 7 11.32 20.46 9.04
C PHE A 7 12.33 19.41 8.61
N VAL A 8 12.84 18.63 9.57
CA VAL A 8 13.75 17.52 9.29
C VAL A 8 12.95 16.23 9.22
N VAL A 9 13.11 15.47 8.13
CA VAL A 9 12.43 14.20 7.93
C VAL A 9 13.32 13.06 8.45
N ASP A 10 12.85 12.36 9.48
CA ASP A 10 13.47 11.15 10.02
C ASP A 10 12.65 9.91 9.61
N ASN A 11 13.20 9.08 8.71
CA ASN A 11 12.53 7.88 8.21
C ASN A 11 12.84 6.67 9.12
N ARG A 12 11.85 6.21 9.89
CA ARG A 12 11.96 5.04 10.78
C ARG A 12 11.08 3.86 10.33
N PRO A 13 11.51 3.08 9.31
CA PRO A 13 10.74 1.95 8.79
C PRO A 13 10.79 0.72 9.72
N GLY A 14 9.81 -0.18 9.57
CA GLY A 14 9.80 -1.51 10.21
C GLY A 14 8.52 -1.81 10.97
N ALA A 15 8.24 -3.10 11.19
CA ALA A 15 7.06 -3.61 11.89
C ALA A 15 5.73 -2.96 11.44
N GLY A 16 5.50 -2.86 10.12
CA GLY A 16 4.29 -2.24 9.58
C GLY A 16 4.11 -0.75 9.93
N GLY A 17 5.19 -0.05 10.28
CA GLY A 17 5.21 1.35 10.71
C GLY A 17 5.26 1.55 12.23
N ASN A 18 5.17 0.48 13.03
CA ASN A 18 5.13 0.58 14.49
C ASN A 18 6.37 1.24 15.10
N ILE A 19 7.55 1.05 14.51
CA ILE A 19 8.80 1.61 15.05
C ILE A 19 8.77 3.14 15.06
N GLY A 20 8.42 3.75 13.92
CA GLY A 20 8.28 5.21 13.82
C GLY A 20 7.12 5.74 14.65
N THR A 21 6.00 5.03 14.68
CA THR A 21 4.83 5.43 15.48
C THR A 21 5.12 5.40 16.98
N ALA A 22 5.76 4.35 17.50
CA ALA A 22 6.13 4.27 18.91
C ALA A 22 7.14 5.35 19.31
N ALA A 23 8.10 5.65 18.43
CA ALA A 23 9.05 6.72 18.68
C ALA A 23 8.38 8.09 18.83
N ALA A 24 7.37 8.38 18.00
CA ALA A 24 6.61 9.61 18.09
C ALA A 24 5.64 9.64 19.28
N ALA A 25 4.98 8.51 19.58
CA ALA A 25 4.07 8.36 20.71
C ALA A 25 4.78 8.56 22.07
N HIS A 26 6.06 8.21 22.16
CA HIS A 26 6.88 8.38 23.37
C HIS A 26 7.74 9.65 23.37
N ALA A 27 7.63 10.50 22.36
CA ALA A 27 8.34 11.78 22.32
C ALA A 27 7.75 12.78 23.32
N ALA A 28 8.51 13.83 23.64
CA ALA A 28 7.98 14.94 24.43
C ALA A 28 6.79 15.58 23.69
N PRO A 29 5.65 15.84 24.37
CA PRO A 29 4.47 16.45 23.75
C PRO A 29 4.64 17.98 23.61
N ASP A 30 5.73 18.43 23.01
CA ASP A 30 6.14 19.84 22.87
C ASP A 30 5.89 20.44 21.48
N GLY A 31 5.38 19.63 20.55
CA GLY A 31 5.07 20.04 19.17
C GLY A 31 6.24 19.97 18.18
N TYR A 32 7.43 19.57 18.61
CA TYR A 32 8.60 19.45 17.73
C TYR A 32 8.73 18.06 17.07
N THR A 33 8.00 17.07 17.55
CA THR A 33 7.92 15.74 16.93
C THR A 33 6.55 15.54 16.31
N LEU A 34 6.51 15.36 14.99
CA LEU A 34 5.29 15.09 14.24
C LEU A 34 5.36 13.70 13.61
N LEU A 35 4.25 12.97 13.67
CA LEU A 35 4.12 11.66 13.07
C LEU A 35 3.34 11.75 11.75
N MET A 36 3.98 11.37 10.66
CA MET A 36 3.26 11.00 9.43
C MET A 36 2.90 9.52 9.51
N SER A 37 1.61 9.22 9.62
CA SER A 37 1.11 7.84 9.79
C SER A 37 0.06 7.47 8.74
N THR A 38 -0.31 6.19 8.74
CA THR A 38 -1.29 5.61 7.80
C THR A 38 -2.24 4.68 8.55
N SER A 39 -3.21 4.08 7.84
CA SER A 39 -4.21 3.19 8.46
C SER A 39 -3.61 1.93 9.11
N GLY A 40 -2.42 1.50 8.70
CA GLY A 40 -1.72 0.36 9.31
C GLY A 40 -1.44 0.63 10.80
N PRO A 41 -0.50 1.54 11.13
CA PRO A 41 -0.17 1.86 12.51
C PRO A 41 -1.33 2.43 13.33
N LEU A 42 -2.24 3.20 12.72
CA LEU A 42 -3.32 3.87 13.46
C LEU A 42 -4.54 2.98 13.72
N ALA A 43 -4.72 1.88 12.99
CA ALA A 43 -5.92 1.04 13.12
C ALA A 43 -5.60 -0.45 13.02
N ALA A 44 -5.03 -0.91 11.91
CA ALA A 44 -4.91 -2.33 11.64
C ALA A 44 -3.93 -3.03 12.60
N ASN A 45 -2.81 -2.41 12.93
CA ASN A 45 -1.75 -3.04 13.71
C ASN A 45 -2.19 -3.41 15.14
N LYS A 46 -3.22 -2.75 15.68
CA LYS A 46 -3.86 -3.13 16.95
C LYS A 46 -4.45 -4.55 16.92
N ALA A 47 -4.90 -5.01 15.76
CA ALA A 47 -5.41 -6.37 15.56
C ALA A 47 -4.35 -7.36 15.07
N LEU A 48 -3.28 -6.87 14.43
CA LEU A 48 -2.26 -7.72 13.79
C LEU A 48 -1.08 -8.04 14.71
N TYR A 49 -0.78 -7.18 15.68
CA TYR A 49 0.33 -7.37 16.62
C TYR A 49 -0.23 -7.67 18.01
N LYS A 50 0.26 -8.76 18.62
CA LYS A 50 -0.10 -9.13 19.99
C LYS A 50 0.29 -8.04 20.99
N ASP A 51 1.51 -7.53 20.81
CA ASP A 51 2.10 -6.51 21.67
C ASP A 51 2.42 -5.27 20.82
N LEU A 52 1.52 -4.29 20.87
CA LEU A 52 1.70 -3.00 20.20
C LEU A 52 2.32 -2.00 21.21
N PRO A 53 3.48 -1.38 20.92
CA PRO A 53 4.20 -0.54 21.87
C PRO A 53 3.62 0.88 22.00
N TYR A 54 2.37 1.10 21.60
CA TYR A 54 1.62 2.35 21.73
C TYR A 54 0.12 2.07 21.58
N ASP A 55 -0.73 2.94 22.14
CA ASP A 55 -2.16 2.99 21.87
C ASP A 55 -2.47 4.18 20.94
N PRO A 56 -2.85 3.94 19.66
CA PRO A 56 -3.06 5.02 18.69
C PRO A 56 -4.19 5.98 19.08
N LEU A 57 -5.09 5.61 19.99
CA LEU A 57 -6.18 6.45 20.45
C LEU A 57 -5.83 7.28 21.70
N LYS A 58 -4.84 6.85 22.48
CA LYS A 58 -4.47 7.52 23.74
C LYS A 58 -3.17 8.29 23.64
N ASP A 59 -2.20 7.76 22.90
CA ASP A 59 -0.82 8.27 22.89
C ASP A 59 -0.56 9.24 21.73
N LEU A 60 -1.55 9.44 20.83
CA LEU A 60 -1.43 10.30 19.67
C LEU A 60 -2.61 11.28 19.57
N ALA A 61 -2.29 12.54 19.30
CA ALA A 61 -3.28 13.58 19.01
C ALA A 61 -3.38 13.82 17.49
N PRO A 62 -4.57 13.72 16.87
CA PRO A 62 -4.72 13.95 15.43
C PRO A 62 -4.59 15.44 15.11
N ILE A 63 -3.74 15.78 14.12
CA ILE A 63 -3.58 17.14 13.61
C ILE A 63 -4.51 17.36 12.40
N GLY A 64 -4.46 16.45 11.42
CA GLY A 64 -5.28 16.54 10.23
C GLY A 64 -4.99 15.43 9.21
N LEU A 65 -5.92 15.24 8.28
CA LEU A 65 -5.73 14.33 7.14
C LEU A 65 -4.86 15.02 6.09
N PHE A 66 -3.67 14.48 5.85
CA PHE A 66 -2.74 15.02 4.85
C PHE A 66 -3.12 14.62 3.42
N ALA A 67 -3.45 13.34 3.19
CA ALA A 67 -3.79 12.82 1.87
C ALA A 67 -4.61 11.53 1.95
N THR A 68 -5.45 11.31 0.92
CA THR A 68 -6.10 10.02 0.67
C THR A 68 -5.54 9.43 -0.61
N LEU A 69 -4.95 8.24 -0.52
CA LEU A 69 -4.35 7.54 -1.66
C LEU A 69 -5.13 6.26 -1.93
N PRO A 70 -5.71 6.08 -3.13
CA PRO A 70 -6.45 4.88 -3.43
C PRO A 70 -5.51 3.70 -3.63
N ASN A 71 -5.93 2.53 -3.16
CA ASN A 71 -5.31 1.27 -3.57
C ASN A 71 -5.69 0.96 -5.02
N VAL A 72 -4.78 0.39 -5.79
CA VAL A 72 -4.96 -0.05 -7.17
C VAL A 72 -4.50 -1.50 -7.28
N ILE A 73 -5.25 -2.30 -8.02
CA ILE A 73 -4.83 -3.62 -8.48
C ILE A 73 -4.18 -3.43 -9.84
N VAL A 74 -2.88 -3.72 -9.93
CA VAL A 74 -2.09 -3.65 -11.16
C VAL A 74 -1.48 -5.01 -11.46
N ILE A 75 -1.29 -5.32 -12.73
CA ILE A 75 -0.53 -6.48 -13.18
C ILE A 75 0.63 -6.06 -14.06
N ASN A 76 1.70 -6.83 -14.09
CA ASN A 76 2.74 -6.69 -15.09
C ASN A 76 2.12 -6.87 -16.49
N SER A 77 2.44 -6.01 -17.44
CA SER A 77 1.82 -6.00 -18.77
C SER A 77 2.06 -7.28 -19.60
N LYS A 78 3.03 -8.12 -19.21
CA LYS A 78 3.29 -9.43 -19.81
C LYS A 78 2.32 -10.52 -19.32
N LEU A 79 1.58 -10.29 -18.23
CA LEU A 79 0.56 -11.22 -17.78
C LEU A 79 -0.66 -11.24 -18.73
N PRO A 80 -1.26 -12.42 -19.00
CA PRO A 80 -2.39 -12.53 -19.93
C PRO A 80 -3.66 -11.74 -19.56
N PRO A 81 -4.10 -11.66 -18.29
CA PRO A 81 -5.35 -10.99 -17.94
C PRO A 81 -5.43 -9.53 -18.39
N LYS A 82 -6.60 -9.10 -18.87
CA LYS A 82 -6.86 -7.71 -19.28
C LYS A 82 -7.96 -7.05 -18.46
N SER A 83 -8.62 -7.82 -17.61
CA SER A 83 -9.70 -7.36 -16.73
C SER A 83 -9.57 -7.98 -15.34
N LEU A 84 -10.25 -7.41 -14.35
CA LEU A 84 -10.28 -7.96 -12.99
C LEU A 84 -10.89 -9.38 -12.96
N ARG A 85 -11.89 -9.64 -13.80
CA ARG A 85 -12.50 -10.98 -13.92
C ARG A 85 -11.49 -12.00 -14.44
N GLU A 86 -10.79 -11.66 -15.53
CA GLU A 86 -9.74 -12.53 -16.07
C GLU A 86 -8.60 -12.76 -15.07
N LEU A 87 -8.27 -11.77 -14.24
CA LEU A 87 -7.29 -11.95 -13.17
C LEU A 87 -7.78 -12.97 -12.13
N ILE A 88 -9.04 -12.89 -11.73
CA ILE A 88 -9.64 -13.83 -10.77
C ILE A 88 -9.63 -15.25 -11.36
N ASP A 89 -10.07 -15.41 -12.60
CA ASP A 89 -10.10 -16.71 -13.28
C ASP A 89 -8.68 -17.28 -13.44
N TYR A 90 -7.73 -16.44 -13.85
CA TYR A 90 -6.32 -16.80 -13.96
C TYR A 90 -5.73 -17.23 -12.61
N ALA A 91 -5.98 -16.47 -11.54
CA ALA A 91 -5.48 -16.79 -10.21
C ALA A 91 -6.08 -18.08 -9.63
N LYS A 92 -7.36 -18.36 -9.89
CA LYS A 92 -7.99 -19.64 -9.52
C LYS A 92 -7.41 -20.83 -10.24
N GLY A 93 -6.98 -20.66 -11.50
CA GLY A 93 -6.29 -21.69 -12.27
C GLY A 93 -4.84 -21.94 -11.85
N HIS A 94 -4.23 -21.03 -11.08
CA HIS A 94 -2.82 -21.06 -10.69
C HIS A 94 -2.65 -20.75 -9.18
N PRO A 95 -3.21 -21.59 -8.29
CA PRO A 95 -3.21 -21.33 -6.85
C PRO A 95 -1.78 -21.25 -6.30
N ARG A 96 -1.47 -20.17 -5.57
CA ARG A 96 -0.17 -19.85 -4.94
C ARG A 96 0.99 -19.59 -5.92
N GLU A 97 0.73 -19.53 -7.23
CA GLU A 97 1.75 -19.25 -8.23
C GLU A 97 1.91 -17.74 -8.52
N LEU A 98 0.86 -16.95 -8.26
CA LEU A 98 0.90 -15.49 -8.40
C LEU A 98 1.45 -14.82 -7.16
N ASN A 99 2.69 -14.34 -7.28
CA ASN A 99 3.29 -13.48 -6.28
C ASN A 99 2.73 -12.05 -6.40
N TYR A 100 2.40 -11.43 -5.26
CA TYR A 100 2.04 -10.03 -5.19
C TYR A 100 2.88 -9.22 -4.22
N GLY A 101 3.23 -8.00 -4.62
CA GLY A 101 4.05 -7.09 -3.81
C GLY A 101 3.25 -6.06 -3.04
N THR A 102 3.71 -5.71 -1.82
CA THR A 102 3.20 -4.61 -0.98
C THR A 102 4.36 -3.90 -0.28
N VAL A 103 4.14 -2.74 0.35
CA VAL A 103 5.13 -2.04 1.19
C VAL A 103 5.22 -2.59 2.62
N GLY A 104 4.70 -3.79 2.86
CA GLY A 104 4.88 -4.52 4.11
C GLY A 104 3.60 -5.08 4.72
N VAL A 105 3.80 -5.99 5.67
CA VAL A 105 2.73 -6.63 6.44
C VAL A 105 1.95 -5.59 7.24
N GLY A 106 0.64 -5.66 7.14
CA GLY A 106 -0.31 -4.77 7.83
C GLY A 106 -0.58 -3.44 7.15
N SER A 107 0.09 -3.16 6.03
CA SER A 107 -0.26 -2.03 5.17
C SER A 107 -1.67 -2.16 4.59
N SER A 108 -2.26 -1.04 4.17
CA SER A 108 -3.57 -1.03 3.46
C SER A 108 -3.57 -1.91 2.21
N GLN A 109 -2.41 -2.10 1.60
CA GLN A 109 -2.19 -2.93 0.42
C GLN A 109 -2.27 -4.42 0.76
N HIS A 110 -1.59 -4.83 1.83
CA HIS A 110 -1.64 -6.21 2.32
C HIS A 110 -3.05 -6.61 2.72
N LEU A 111 -3.74 -5.74 3.46
CA LEU A 111 -5.13 -6.00 3.86
C LEU A 111 -6.09 -6.02 2.66
N ALA A 112 -5.87 -5.18 1.65
CA ALA A 112 -6.65 -5.21 0.42
C ALA A 112 -6.47 -6.52 -0.34
N ALA A 113 -5.25 -7.07 -0.39
CA ALA A 113 -4.98 -8.36 -1.00
C ALA A 113 -5.65 -9.51 -0.22
N ALA A 114 -5.49 -9.54 1.10
CA ALA A 114 -6.14 -10.55 1.95
C ALA A 114 -7.67 -10.52 1.82
N TYR A 115 -8.26 -9.32 1.77
CA TYR A 115 -9.68 -9.16 1.54
C TYR A 115 -10.11 -9.58 0.13
N PHE A 116 -9.29 -9.32 -0.89
CA PHE A 116 -9.51 -9.80 -2.24
C PHE A 116 -9.50 -11.33 -2.31
N GLU A 117 -8.52 -12.00 -1.69
CA GLU A 117 -8.47 -13.46 -1.61
C GLU A 117 -9.71 -14.02 -0.91
N GLN A 118 -10.13 -13.43 0.22
CA GLN A 118 -11.32 -13.83 0.94
C GLN A 118 -12.59 -13.73 0.10
N LEU A 119 -12.77 -12.64 -0.66
CA LEU A 119 -13.95 -12.42 -1.48
C LEU A 119 -13.99 -13.29 -2.73
N THR A 120 -12.84 -13.55 -3.33
CA THR A 120 -12.75 -14.19 -4.65
C THR A 120 -12.48 -15.69 -4.54
N GLY A 121 -11.93 -16.16 -3.42
CA GLY A 121 -11.45 -17.52 -3.24
C GLY A 121 -10.16 -17.81 -4.02
N THR A 122 -9.37 -16.79 -4.37
CA THR A 122 -8.04 -16.98 -4.96
C THR A 122 -7.01 -17.27 -3.87
N GLU A 123 -5.94 -17.98 -4.23
CA GLU A 123 -4.76 -18.18 -3.38
C GLU A 123 -3.55 -17.48 -4.01
N LEU A 124 -3.03 -16.45 -3.37
CA LEU A 124 -1.93 -15.61 -3.85
C LEU A 124 -0.75 -15.68 -2.86
N THR A 125 0.47 -15.43 -3.36
CA THR A 125 1.68 -15.45 -2.53
C THR A 125 2.14 -14.03 -2.22
N HIS A 126 2.12 -13.65 -0.94
CA HIS A 126 2.54 -12.31 -0.51
C HIS A 126 4.06 -12.14 -0.47
N VAL A 127 4.56 -11.09 -1.11
CA VAL A 127 5.97 -10.67 -1.05
C VAL A 127 6.06 -9.25 -0.45
N PRO A 128 6.46 -9.11 0.82
CA PRO A 128 6.58 -7.81 1.47
C PRO A 128 7.89 -7.10 1.10
N TYR A 129 7.80 -5.83 0.71
CA TYR A 129 8.96 -4.98 0.44
C TYR A 129 9.11 -3.90 1.52
N ARG A 130 10.36 -3.51 1.81
CA ARG A 130 10.65 -2.41 2.76
C ARG A 130 10.26 -1.04 2.22
N ASN A 131 10.27 -0.87 0.90
CA ASN A 131 9.88 0.36 0.20
C ASN A 131 9.57 0.05 -1.27
N ILE A 132 9.03 1.04 -1.97
CA ILE A 132 8.65 0.89 -3.39
C ILE A 132 9.86 0.74 -4.33
N ALA A 133 11.01 1.33 -3.98
CA ALA A 133 12.22 1.24 -4.80
C ALA A 133 12.74 -0.20 -4.93
N ALA A 134 12.52 -1.03 -3.90
CA ALA A 134 12.84 -2.45 -3.94
C ALA A 134 11.79 -3.28 -4.72
N TYR A 135 10.53 -2.86 -4.75
CA TYR A 135 9.45 -3.55 -5.47
C TYR A 135 9.54 -3.39 -6.99
N THR A 136 9.88 -2.18 -7.45
CA THR A 136 9.79 -1.82 -8.88
C THR A 136 10.62 -2.73 -9.80
N PRO A 137 11.90 -3.06 -9.51
CA PRO A 137 12.69 -3.96 -10.34
C PRO A 137 12.08 -5.37 -10.46
N ASP A 138 11.61 -5.93 -9.34
CA ASP A 138 11.01 -7.27 -9.29
C ASP A 138 9.68 -7.31 -10.06
N PHE A 139 8.90 -6.24 -9.97
CA PHE A 139 7.68 -6.11 -10.76
C PHE A 139 8.00 -6.10 -12.27
N ILE A 140 8.96 -5.29 -12.72
CA ILE A 140 9.37 -5.21 -14.14
C ILE A 140 9.91 -6.57 -14.64
N ALA A 141 10.71 -7.24 -13.80
CA ALA A 141 11.26 -8.56 -14.08
C ALA A 141 10.20 -9.68 -14.08
N GLY A 142 8.99 -9.41 -13.58
CA GLY A 142 7.89 -10.37 -13.51
C GLY A 142 7.95 -11.32 -12.31
N GLN A 143 8.81 -11.05 -11.32
CA GLN A 143 8.93 -11.86 -10.10
C GLN A 143 7.74 -11.65 -9.15
N VAL A 144 7.20 -10.43 -9.12
CA VAL A 144 5.95 -10.07 -8.42
C VAL A 144 4.96 -9.48 -9.42
N PRO A 145 4.36 -10.30 -10.29
CA PRO A 145 3.63 -9.79 -11.44
C PRO A 145 2.26 -9.19 -11.07
N LEU A 146 1.80 -9.36 -9.83
CA LEU A 146 0.59 -8.73 -9.28
C LEU A 146 0.96 -7.66 -8.25
N GLY A 147 0.26 -6.53 -8.25
CA GLY A 147 0.46 -5.45 -7.29
C GLY A 147 -0.86 -5.01 -6.68
N PHE A 148 -0.93 -5.09 -5.35
CA PHE A 148 -1.87 -4.31 -4.56
C PHE A 148 -1.11 -3.10 -4.07
N GLN A 149 -1.30 -1.96 -4.73
CA GLN A 149 -0.41 -0.81 -4.56
C GLN A 149 -1.16 0.49 -4.31
N LEU A 150 -0.48 1.52 -3.82
CA LEU A 150 -1.03 2.88 -3.83
C LEU A 150 -0.81 3.45 -5.23
N LEU A 151 -1.78 4.16 -5.80
CA LEU A 151 -1.66 4.68 -7.17
C LEU A 151 -0.34 5.45 -7.46
N PRO A 152 0.15 6.35 -6.58
CA PRO A 152 1.42 7.07 -6.85
C PRO A 152 2.63 6.14 -7.00
N ASN A 153 2.64 5.00 -6.32
CA ASN A 153 3.75 4.05 -6.34
C ASN A 153 3.97 3.43 -7.73
N VAL A 154 2.89 3.28 -8.49
CA VAL A 154 2.88 2.53 -9.76
C VAL A 154 2.52 3.40 -10.96
N LEU A 155 2.30 4.71 -10.74
CA LEU A 155 1.94 5.64 -11.81
C LEU A 155 3.00 5.70 -12.93
N GLY A 156 4.29 5.62 -12.56
CA GLY A 156 5.39 5.54 -13.52
C GLY A 156 5.31 4.29 -14.40
N LEU A 157 5.10 3.12 -13.79
CA LEU A 157 4.96 1.83 -14.48
C LEU A 157 3.72 1.77 -15.38
N ILE A 158 2.63 2.40 -14.95
CA ILE A 158 1.42 2.52 -15.77
C ILE A 158 1.68 3.40 -16.99
N LYS A 159 2.37 4.54 -16.81
CA LYS A 159 2.70 5.47 -17.89
C LYS A 159 3.71 4.91 -18.88
N SER A 160 4.67 4.10 -18.44
CA SER A 160 5.63 3.43 -19.33
C SER A 160 5.04 2.23 -20.06
N GLY A 161 3.86 1.75 -19.64
CA GLY A 161 3.22 0.56 -20.19
C GLY A 161 3.73 -0.76 -19.61
N ASP A 162 4.59 -0.73 -18.58
CA ASP A 162 5.06 -1.92 -17.87
C ASP A 162 4.00 -2.52 -16.94
N ALA A 163 3.04 -1.70 -16.48
CA ALA A 163 1.91 -2.12 -15.66
C ALA A 163 0.56 -1.84 -16.33
N ARG A 164 -0.36 -2.79 -16.21
CA ARG A 164 -1.78 -2.63 -16.54
C ARG A 164 -2.60 -2.46 -15.26
N PRO A 165 -3.27 -1.32 -15.03
CA PRO A 165 -4.21 -1.17 -13.94
C PRO A 165 -5.53 -1.90 -14.27
N LEU A 166 -6.05 -2.67 -13.32
CA LEU A 166 -7.29 -3.45 -13.48
C LEU A 166 -8.44 -2.91 -12.62
N ALA A 167 -8.15 -2.35 -11.46
CA ALA A 167 -9.17 -1.81 -10.55
C ALA A 167 -8.58 -0.78 -9.60
N VAL A 168 -9.41 0.16 -9.15
CA VAL A 168 -9.07 1.17 -8.13
C VAL A 168 -10.07 1.05 -6.98
N ALA A 169 -9.58 0.90 -5.76
CA ALA A 169 -10.40 0.86 -4.56
C ALA A 169 -10.73 2.29 -4.11
N CYS A 170 -11.65 2.96 -4.81
CA CYS A 170 -12.24 4.22 -4.37
C CYS A 170 -13.73 4.29 -4.72
N ARG A 171 -14.48 5.10 -3.96
CA ARG A 171 -15.94 5.20 -4.09
C ARG A 171 -16.43 5.74 -5.45
N ALA A 172 -15.55 6.41 -6.20
CA ALA A 172 -15.84 6.99 -7.51
C ALA A 172 -15.32 6.15 -8.70
N ALA A 173 -14.84 4.92 -8.47
CA ALA A 173 -14.13 4.11 -9.47
C ALA A 173 -15.01 3.51 -10.60
N ASN A 174 -16.17 4.11 -10.93
CA ASN A 174 -16.99 3.68 -12.07
C ASN A 174 -16.49 4.21 -13.43
N ARG A 175 -15.45 5.04 -13.47
CA ARG A 175 -14.84 5.50 -14.73
C ARG A 175 -13.35 5.80 -14.53
N MET A 176 -12.52 4.76 -14.59
CA MET A 176 -11.15 4.93 -15.06
C MET A 176 -11.17 4.74 -16.58
N GLU A 177 -11.88 5.63 -17.29
CA GLU A 177 -11.54 5.89 -18.68
C GLU A 177 -10.18 6.57 -18.60
N VAL A 178 -9.14 5.84 -18.96
CA VAL A 178 -7.85 6.42 -19.30
C VAL A 178 -8.15 7.43 -20.39
N GLU A 179 -8.15 8.72 -20.05
CA GLU A 179 -8.22 9.83 -21.00
C GLU A 179 -7.01 9.70 -21.92
N ARG A 180 -7.16 8.89 -22.98
CA ARG A 180 -6.46 9.08 -24.23
C ARG A 180 -7.14 10.30 -24.87
N ARG A 181 -6.67 11.49 -24.53
CA ARG A 181 -6.91 12.65 -25.40
C ARG A 181 -5.82 12.66 -26.48
N PRO A 182 -6.20 13.02 -27.72
CA PRO A 182 -5.35 12.94 -28.92
C PRO A 182 -4.13 13.85 -28.86
#